data_AF-A0A3A1YTK5-F1
#
_entry.id   AF-A0A3A1YTK5-F1
#
_cell.length_a   1.000
_cell.length_b   1.000
_cell.length_c   1.000
_cell.angle_alpha   90.00
_cell.angle_beta   90.00
_cell.angle_gamma   90.00
#
_symmetry.space_group_name_H-M   'P 1'
#
loop_
_entity.id
_entity.type
_entity.pdbx_description
1 polymer ?
#
loop_
_entity_poly.entity_id
_entity_poly.type
_entity_poly.pdbx_seq_one_letter_code
_entity_poly.pdbx_strand_id
1 'polypeptide(L)'
;MFNKLKNLLNGSDNNAEEQNQKPTTLAGRKSQMRAVEAPTAFPPSDDAQAIFDYAFYYEFNAPEEELDLERAGYYYQKAAQLGHIQAQYRLGKYYANPQRHDGICKKLATYWYEQAIKQGHEKAKFALEILSLKRDPVKITHQK
;
A
#
# COMPACT_ATOMS: atom_id res chain seq x y z
N MET A 1 -41.45 -42.99 -24.87
CA MET A 1 -41.11 -41.62 -24.44
C MET A 1 -40.49 -41.69 -23.05
N PHE A 2 -39.18 -41.46 -23.01
CA PHE A 2 -38.33 -41.06 -21.89
C PHE A 2 -38.74 -41.36 -20.44
N ASN A 3 -38.11 -42.43 -19.93
CA ASN A 3 -37.56 -42.49 -18.58
C ASN A 3 -36.71 -41.26 -18.27
N LYS A 4 -37.23 -40.37 -17.42
CA LYS A 4 -36.47 -39.55 -16.47
C LYS A 4 -37.50 -38.67 -15.79
N LEU A 5 -38.01 -39.09 -14.65
CA LEU A 5 -38.27 -38.19 -13.53
C LEU A 5 -38.77 -38.98 -12.33
N LYS A 6 -38.04 -38.75 -11.25
CA LYS A 6 -38.40 -38.93 -9.85
C LYS A 6 -38.10 -40.29 -9.22
N ASN A 7 -37.11 -40.19 -8.34
CA ASN A 7 -36.96 -40.89 -7.06
C ASN A 7 -36.21 -42.21 -7.08
N LEU A 8 -34.90 -42.10 -6.79
CA LEU A 8 -34.11 -42.94 -5.88
C LEU A 8 -33.04 -41.98 -5.30
N LEU A 9 -33.16 -41.54 -4.05
CA LEU A 9 -32.80 -42.26 -2.81
C LEU A 9 -31.28 -42.38 -2.60
N ASN A 10 -30.86 -41.84 -1.45
CA ASN A 10 -29.64 -42.11 -0.67
C ASN A 10 -28.40 -41.26 -1.05
N GLY A 11 -27.68 -40.60 -0.13
CA GLY A 11 -27.72 -40.46 1.33
C GLY A 11 -26.95 -39.18 1.69
N SER A 12 -27.38 -38.42 2.70
CA SER A 12 -26.82 -38.42 4.06
C SER A 12 -25.29 -38.28 4.11
N ASP A 13 -24.88 -37.18 4.75
CA ASP A 13 -23.61 -36.97 5.45
C ASP A 13 -22.35 -36.79 4.59
N ASN A 14 -21.86 -35.54 4.53
CA ASN A 14 -20.58 -35.17 5.13
C ASN A 14 -20.40 -33.65 5.12
N ASN A 15 -20.49 -33.07 6.32
CA ASN A 15 -19.73 -31.89 6.68
C ASN A 15 -18.23 -32.16 6.50
N ALA A 16 -17.50 -31.10 6.13
CA ALA A 16 -16.15 -30.75 6.56
C ALA A 16 -15.20 -30.47 5.38
N GLU A 17 -14.64 -29.25 5.44
CA GLU A 17 -13.37 -28.86 4.81
C GLU A 17 -13.36 -28.60 3.30
N GLU A 18 -14.08 -27.57 2.85
CA GLU A 18 -13.57 -26.80 1.71
C GLU A 18 -12.49 -25.84 2.21
N GLN A 19 -11.28 -26.39 2.24
CA GLN A 19 -10.07 -25.75 2.73
C GLN A 19 -9.75 -24.48 1.94
N ASN A 20 -9.84 -23.33 2.62
CA ASN A 20 -8.79 -22.33 2.85
C ASN A 20 -7.59 -22.24 1.86
N GLN A 21 -7.81 -22.34 0.56
CA GLN A 21 -6.79 -22.01 -0.44
C GLN A 21 -6.85 -20.49 -0.71
N LYS A 22 -5.94 -19.74 -0.07
CA LYS A 22 -5.73 -18.32 -0.38
C LYS A 22 -5.44 -18.18 -1.88
N PRO A 23 -6.11 -17.26 -2.61
CA PRO A 23 -5.88 -17.09 -4.03
C PRO A 23 -4.43 -16.65 -4.29
N THR A 24 -3.71 -17.50 -5.00
CA THR A 24 -2.30 -17.31 -5.40
C THR A 24 -2.16 -16.44 -6.64
N THR A 25 -3.26 -16.15 -7.34
CA THR A 25 -3.29 -15.31 -8.56
C THR A 25 -3.89 -13.93 -8.31
N LEU A 26 -3.36 -12.90 -8.98
CA LEU A 26 -3.84 -11.51 -8.89
C LEU A 26 -5.33 -11.41 -9.26
N ALA A 27 -5.78 -12.18 -10.25
CA ALA A 27 -7.18 -12.26 -10.66
C ALA A 27 -8.08 -12.89 -9.58
N GLY A 28 -7.64 -13.99 -8.94
CA GLY A 28 -8.39 -14.62 -7.84
C GLY A 28 -8.49 -13.73 -6.59
N ARG A 29 -7.48 -12.88 -6.36
CA ARG A 29 -7.55 -11.83 -5.33
C ARG A 29 -8.56 -10.74 -5.70
N LYS A 30 -8.59 -10.30 -6.97
CA LYS A 30 -9.57 -9.30 -7.48
C LYS A 30 -11.03 -9.74 -7.30
N SER A 31 -11.33 -11.03 -7.47
CA SER A 31 -12.70 -11.56 -7.31
C SER A 31 -13.17 -11.64 -5.84
N GLN A 32 -12.25 -11.75 -4.89
CA GLN A 32 -12.55 -11.81 -3.44
C GLN A 32 -12.43 -10.45 -2.75
N MET A 33 -11.78 -9.48 -3.38
CA MET A 33 -11.88 -8.08 -2.99
C MET A 33 -13.27 -7.58 -3.39
N ARG A 34 -14.27 -7.87 -2.57
CA ARG A 34 -15.39 -6.93 -2.40
C ARG A 34 -14.72 -5.59 -2.20
N ALA A 35 -14.95 -4.62 -3.10
CA ALA A 35 -14.40 -3.27 -2.97
C ALA A 35 -14.52 -2.91 -1.50
N VAL A 36 -13.38 -2.75 -0.81
CA VAL A 36 -13.42 -2.28 0.57
C VAL A 36 -14.14 -0.96 0.45
N GLU A 37 -15.37 -0.87 0.94
CA GLU A 37 -16.21 0.29 0.72
C GLU A 37 -15.37 1.53 1.08
N ALA A 38 -15.35 2.52 0.19
CA ALA A 38 -14.58 3.74 0.41
C ALA A 38 -14.85 4.24 1.83
N PRO A 39 -13.84 4.78 2.55
CA PRO A 39 -14.07 5.33 3.88
C PRO A 39 -15.29 6.24 3.83
N THR A 40 -16.37 5.83 4.51
CA THR A 40 -17.71 6.44 4.31
C THR A 40 -17.81 7.85 4.89
N ALA A 41 -16.79 8.27 5.63
CA ALA A 41 -16.63 9.60 6.18
C ALA A 41 -15.19 10.10 6.02
N PHE A 42 -15.04 11.42 5.95
CA PHE A 42 -13.73 12.05 6.06
C PHE A 42 -13.07 11.67 7.40
N PRO A 43 -11.76 11.38 7.41
CA PRO A 43 -11.08 10.98 8.63
C PRO A 43 -11.04 12.16 9.62
N PRO A 44 -11.18 11.92 10.94
CA PRO A 44 -10.95 12.94 11.96
C PRO A 44 -9.57 13.59 11.79
N SER A 45 -9.48 14.91 11.93
CA SER A 45 -8.25 15.66 11.63
C SER A 45 -7.10 15.40 12.62
N ASP A 46 -7.40 14.83 13.77
CA ASP A 46 -6.47 14.51 14.86
C ASP A 46 -6.17 13.01 14.99
N ASP A 47 -6.83 12.14 14.21
CA ASP A 47 -6.58 10.70 14.19
C ASP A 47 -5.60 10.32 13.08
N ALA A 48 -4.33 10.17 13.45
CA ALA A 48 -3.26 9.85 12.53
C ALA A 48 -3.44 8.50 11.83
N GLN A 49 -4.08 7.52 12.49
CA GLN A 49 -4.34 6.19 11.94
C GLN A 49 -5.48 6.26 10.92
N ALA A 50 -6.60 6.90 11.27
CA ALA A 50 -7.73 7.07 10.35
C ALA A 50 -7.34 7.86 9.09
N ILE A 51 -6.54 8.92 9.25
CA ILE A 51 -6.00 9.69 8.12
C ILE A 51 -5.09 8.83 7.24
N PHE A 52 -4.23 8.00 7.85
CA PHE A 52 -3.38 7.08 7.11
C PHE A 52 -4.19 6.05 6.34
N ASP A 53 -5.21 5.46 6.93
CA ASP A 53 -6.04 4.45 6.28
C ASP A 53 -6.83 5.06 5.10
N TYR A 54 -7.30 6.30 5.27
CA TYR A 54 -7.90 7.08 4.18
C TYR A 54 -6.92 7.30 3.03
N ALA A 55 -5.68 7.70 3.32
CA ALA A 55 -4.63 7.85 2.31
C ALA A 55 -4.30 6.53 1.60
N PHE A 56 -4.20 5.45 2.38
CA PHE A 56 -3.88 4.11 1.89
C PHE A 56 -4.97 3.57 0.96
N TYR A 57 -6.23 3.91 1.23
CA TYR A 57 -7.34 3.58 0.34
C TYR A 57 -7.13 4.17 -1.07
N TYR A 58 -6.84 5.46 -1.19
CA TYR A 58 -6.61 6.10 -2.50
C TYR A 58 -5.32 5.67 -3.20
N GLU A 59 -4.35 5.10 -2.48
CA GLU A 59 -3.14 4.55 -3.08
C GLU A 59 -3.32 3.12 -3.62
N PHE A 60 -4.13 2.25 -2.97
CA PHE A 60 -4.19 0.81 -3.31
C PHE A 60 -5.57 0.17 -3.41
N ASN A 61 -6.58 0.71 -2.75
CA ASN A 61 -7.87 0.01 -2.57
C ASN A 61 -9.02 0.69 -3.32
N ALA A 62 -8.84 1.93 -3.79
CA ALA A 62 -9.82 2.59 -4.64
C ALA A 62 -9.91 1.89 -6.02
N PRO A 63 -11.08 1.95 -6.69
CA PRO A 63 -11.20 1.58 -8.09
C PRO A 63 -10.11 2.24 -8.93
N GLU A 64 -9.69 1.61 -10.03
CA GLU A 64 -8.58 2.12 -10.85
C GLU A 64 -8.85 3.53 -11.37
N GLU A 65 -10.11 3.85 -11.65
CA GLU A 65 -10.57 5.16 -12.09
C GLU A 65 -10.56 6.22 -10.96
N GLU A 66 -10.48 5.79 -9.70
CA GLU A 66 -10.49 6.63 -8.50
C GLU A 66 -9.14 6.67 -7.76
N LEU A 67 -8.14 5.92 -8.22
CA LEU A 67 -6.79 5.98 -7.68
C LEU A 67 -6.23 7.40 -7.85
N ASP A 68 -5.90 8.02 -6.72
CA ASP A 68 -5.46 9.41 -6.68
C ASP A 68 -4.24 9.52 -5.76
N LEU A 69 -3.07 9.44 -6.39
CA LEU A 69 -1.80 9.39 -5.69
C LEU A 69 -1.39 10.75 -5.13
N GLU A 70 -1.88 11.85 -5.72
CA GLU A 70 -1.72 13.20 -5.17
C GLU A 70 -2.56 13.34 -3.89
N ARG A 71 -3.81 12.87 -3.92
CA ARG A 71 -4.69 12.83 -2.72
C ARG A 71 -4.12 11.93 -1.64
N ALA A 72 -3.62 10.75 -1.99
CA ALA A 72 -2.92 9.89 -1.04
C ALA A 72 -1.71 10.62 -0.43
N GLY A 73 -0.90 11.30 -1.26
CA GLY A 73 0.24 12.12 -0.81
C GLY A 73 -0.17 13.20 0.20
N TYR A 74 -1.27 13.92 -0.06
CA TYR A 74 -1.82 14.93 0.83
C TYR A 74 -2.22 14.37 2.20
N TYR A 75 -2.93 13.24 2.24
CA TYR A 75 -3.34 12.65 3.52
C TYR A 75 -2.17 11.95 4.23
N TYR A 76 -1.20 11.38 3.51
CA TYR A 76 0.05 10.92 4.12
C TYR A 76 0.81 12.07 4.79
N GLN A 77 0.82 13.27 4.20
CA GLN A 77 1.40 14.45 4.82
C GLN A 77 0.73 14.78 6.16
N LYS A 78 -0.59 14.77 6.22
CA LYS A 78 -1.34 15.02 7.46
C LYS A 78 -1.03 13.96 8.53
N ALA A 79 -1.14 12.68 8.20
CA ALA A 79 -0.84 11.61 9.15
C ALA A 79 0.63 11.65 9.61
N ALA A 80 1.56 11.96 8.71
CA ALA A 80 2.99 12.08 9.03
C ALA A 80 3.28 13.24 10.00
N GLN A 81 2.58 14.37 9.86
CA GLN A 81 2.66 15.52 10.76
C GLN A 81 2.14 15.20 12.17
N LEU A 82 1.16 14.29 12.28
CA LEU A 82 0.69 13.77 13.57
C LEU A 82 1.59 12.66 14.15
N GLY A 83 2.72 12.36 13.49
CA GLY A 83 3.69 11.37 13.97
C GLY A 83 3.49 9.95 13.44
N HIS A 84 2.52 9.70 12.56
CA HIS A 84 2.26 8.33 12.08
C HIS A 84 3.46 7.76 11.31
N ILE A 85 4.11 6.76 11.89
CA ILE A 85 5.39 6.19 11.42
C ILE A 85 5.30 5.71 9.97
N GLN A 86 4.23 4.97 9.65
CA GLN A 86 4.05 4.42 8.30
C GLN A 86 3.74 5.50 7.27
N ALA A 87 3.06 6.59 7.69
CA ALA A 87 2.77 7.72 6.82
C ALA A 87 4.05 8.49 6.48
N GLN A 88 4.93 8.70 7.47
CA GLN A 88 6.25 9.31 7.27
C GLN A 88 7.08 8.50 6.25
N TYR A 89 7.11 7.17 6.39
CA TYR A 89 7.78 6.31 5.42
C TYR A 89 7.18 6.43 4.01
N ARG A 90 5.86 6.39 3.87
CA ARG A 90 5.18 6.49 2.56
C ARG A 90 5.37 7.85 1.91
N LEU A 91 5.33 8.91 2.69
CA LEU A 91 5.60 10.27 2.21
C LEU A 91 7.06 10.43 1.78
N GLY A 92 8.00 9.76 2.47
CA GLY A 92 9.37 9.63 2.01
C GLY A 92 9.47 8.99 0.62
N LYS A 93 8.72 7.90 0.38
CA LYS A 93 8.65 7.25 -0.94
C LYS A 93 8.01 8.14 -2.00
N TYR A 94 6.96 8.86 -1.63
CA TYR A 94 6.25 9.79 -2.51
C TYR A 94 7.20 10.83 -3.10
N TYR A 95 8.01 11.46 -2.24
CA TYR A 95 9.00 12.45 -2.64
C TYR A 95 10.25 11.86 -3.30
N ALA A 96 10.60 10.60 -2.99
CA ALA A 96 11.73 9.91 -3.62
C ALA A 96 11.42 9.42 -5.05
N ASN A 97 10.17 9.49 -5.50
CA ASN A 97 9.77 9.00 -6.81
C ASN A 97 10.12 10.04 -7.90
N PRO A 98 11.11 9.74 -8.79
CA PRO A 98 11.55 10.66 -9.83
C PRO A 98 10.51 10.85 -10.94
N GLN A 99 9.51 9.96 -11.06
CA GLN A 99 8.42 10.12 -12.03
C GLN A 99 7.37 11.14 -11.56
N ARG A 100 7.36 11.49 -10.27
CA ARG A 100 6.39 12.41 -9.67
C ARG A 100 6.96 13.80 -9.42
N HIS A 101 8.26 13.87 -9.16
CA HIS A 101 8.95 15.11 -8.85
C HIS A 101 10.30 15.10 -9.56
N ASP A 102 10.70 16.22 -10.16
CA ASP A 102 11.97 16.42 -10.90
C ASP A 102 13.22 16.37 -10.00
N GLY A 103 13.34 15.37 -9.12
CA GLY A 103 14.44 15.23 -8.14
C GLY A 103 14.44 16.28 -7.01
N ILE A 104 13.57 17.30 -7.08
CA ILE A 104 13.48 18.44 -6.15
C ILE A 104 13.18 17.99 -4.71
N CYS A 105 12.54 16.83 -4.54
CA CYS A 105 12.08 16.40 -3.22
C CYS A 105 13.02 15.43 -2.51
N LYS A 106 14.28 15.24 -2.95
CA LYS A 106 15.24 14.37 -2.23
C LYS A 106 15.43 14.79 -0.77
N LYS A 107 15.51 16.10 -0.49
CA LYS A 107 15.61 16.63 0.88
C LYS A 107 14.38 16.28 1.71
N LEU A 108 13.18 16.42 1.13
CA LEU A 108 11.93 16.07 1.80
C LEU A 108 11.81 14.56 2.03
N ALA A 109 12.18 13.75 1.04
CA ALA A 109 12.22 12.31 1.18
C ALA A 109 13.16 11.86 2.31
N THR A 110 14.37 12.42 2.34
CA THR A 110 15.34 12.18 3.42
C THR A 110 14.75 12.58 4.78
N TYR A 111 14.19 13.78 4.90
CA TYR A 111 13.58 14.25 6.14
C TYR A 111 12.52 13.27 6.67
N TRP A 112 11.57 12.85 5.83
CA TRP A 112 10.50 11.96 6.27
C TRP A 112 10.97 10.54 6.59
N TYR A 113 11.96 10.02 5.85
CA TYR A 113 12.59 8.76 6.23
C TYR A 113 13.31 8.86 7.58
N GLU A 114 14.03 9.95 7.85
CA GLU A 114 14.69 10.17 9.14
C GLU A 114 13.70 10.22 10.30
N GLN A 115 12.54 10.87 10.13
CA GLN A 115 11.49 10.85 11.16
C GLN A 115 10.98 9.43 11.42
N ALA A 116 10.73 8.64 10.38
CA ALA A 116 10.30 7.26 10.53
C ALA A 116 11.38 6.39 11.22
N ILE A 117 12.66 6.60 10.90
CA ILE A 117 13.81 5.90 11.52
C ILE A 117 13.90 6.23 13.01
N LYS A 118 13.74 7.50 13.40
CA LYS A 118 13.75 7.92 14.82
C LYS A 118 12.69 7.20 15.65
N GLN A 119 11.59 6.79 15.01
CA GLN A 119 10.51 6.03 15.63
C GLN A 119 10.64 4.50 15.43
N GLY A 120 11.78 4.01 14.93
CA GLY A 120 12.07 2.57 14.80
C GLY A 120 11.66 1.93 13.47
N HIS A 121 11.31 2.70 12.43
CA HIS A 121 10.91 2.12 11.15
C HIS A 121 12.10 1.65 10.31
N GLU A 122 12.43 0.37 10.40
CA GLU A 122 13.60 -0.22 9.76
C GLU A 122 13.63 -0.08 8.23
N LYS A 123 12.49 -0.27 7.56
CA LYS A 123 12.39 -0.14 6.09
C LYS A 123 12.71 1.28 5.61
N ALA A 124 12.57 2.29 6.46
CA ALA A 124 12.91 3.67 6.11
C ALA A 124 14.44 3.86 6.04
N LYS A 125 15.21 3.14 6.88
CA LYS A 125 16.68 3.13 6.83
C LYS A 125 17.18 2.63 5.48
N PHE A 126 16.69 1.47 5.04
CA PHE A 126 17.04 0.90 3.74
C PHE A 126 16.63 1.83 2.58
N ALA A 127 15.45 2.46 2.65
CA ALA A 127 15.00 3.39 1.62
C ALA A 127 15.86 4.66 1.55
N LEU A 128 16.31 5.17 2.70
CA LEU A 128 17.21 6.32 2.79
C LEU A 128 18.61 6.00 2.23
N GLU A 129 19.10 4.78 2.48
CA GLU A 129 20.37 4.30 1.94
C GLU A 129 20.33 4.22 0.42
N ILE A 130 19.28 3.62 -0.15
CA ILE A 130 19.05 3.57 -1.61
C ILE A 130 18.95 4.98 -2.20
N LEU A 131 18.22 5.89 -1.54
CA LEU A 131 18.08 7.28 -1.98
C LEU A 131 19.43 8.02 -1.99
N SER A 132 20.32 7.68 -1.06
CA SER A 132 21.67 8.23 -0.96
C SER A 132 22.60 7.67 -2.03
N LEU A 133 22.56 6.35 -2.28
CA LEU A 133 23.40 5.68 -3.29
C LEU A 133 23.11 6.09 -4.73
N LYS A 134 21.86 6.47 -5.04
CA LYS A 134 21.49 7.07 -6.36
C LYS A 134 22.24 8.38 -6.67
N ARG A 135 23.04 8.92 -5.73
CA ARG A 135 23.80 10.17 -5.87
C ARG A 135 25.09 10.01 -6.69
N ASP A 136 25.67 8.82 -6.75
CA ASP A 136 27.03 8.71 -7.24
C ASP A 136 27.08 7.90 -8.54
N PRO A 137 27.25 8.51 -9.73
CA PRO A 137 28.06 7.84 -10.73
C PRO A 137 29.37 7.56 -10.02
N VAL A 138 29.67 6.28 -9.79
CA VAL A 138 30.96 5.85 -9.25
C VAL A 138 32.02 6.66 -9.98
N LYS A 139 32.65 7.61 -9.29
CA LYS A 139 33.87 8.23 -9.82
C LYS A 139 34.86 7.09 -9.86
N ILE A 140 34.93 6.41 -11.00
CA ILE A 140 36.07 5.57 -11.33
C ILE A 140 37.20 6.58 -11.47
N THR A 141 37.83 6.93 -10.35
CA THR A 141 39.12 7.59 -10.34
C THR A 141 40.07 6.61 -11.00
N HIS A 142 40.29 6.78 -12.30
CA HIS A 142 41.43 6.19 -12.97
C HIS A 142 42.67 6.81 -12.34
N GLN A 143 43.24 6.11 -11.36
CA GLN A 143 44.65 6.25 -11.04
C GLN A 143 45.43 5.59 -12.18
N LYS A 144 46.03 6.41 -13.05
CA LYS A 144 47.40 6.25 -13.56
C LYS A 144 47.80 7.45 -14.39
#